data_AF-A0A947HSB9-F1
#
_entry.id   AF-A0A947HSB9-F1
#
_cell.length_a   1.000
_cell.length_b   1.000
_cell.length_c   1.000
_cell.angle_alpha   90.00
_cell.angle_beta   90.00
_cell.angle_gamma   90.00
#
_symmetry.space_group_name_H-M   'P 1'
#
loop_
_entity.id
_entity.type
_entity.pdbx_description
1 polymer ?
#
loop_
_entity_poly.entity_id
_entity_poly.type
_entity_poly.pdbx_seq_one_letter_code
_entity_poly.pdbx_strand_id
1 'polypeptide(L)'
;SEFQCPFCKRVEDTLKQVRETYPNDVRIVWKNNALPFHNRALPAAAAAMAAHDQGKFWEYHEKVFAEQQDLEDAKLEAHAVALGLDIAKWKAHIAAQTSKPAIDKDMEQAGQVNARGTPNFFINGRNLVGAVPLDAFKKLIDEELGKAKAKIAAGTPAAEVYAATIKDGRSWEPLDPKVNTFTLDGYPFLGAENGDVVIVEFSDFQCPFCSRVGAPLKALVADPELAGRVKVVFKNFPLGFHEQAKPAATAALAAHRQGKFWEMHDKLFASQQELAADKFSTWAQELGLDMAKFEADVKDPALGAMIEKDMAEGQAAGLEGTPTVYINGRKFEPTSGFSPEAFKPIIAKYFPKK
;
A
#
# COMPACT_ATOMS: atom_id res chain seq x y z
N SER A 1 14.70 4.97 -3.88
CA SER A 1 14.40 6.24 -4.57
C SER A 1 14.32 6.02 -6.07
N GLU A 2 13.86 7.00 -6.83
CA GLU A 2 13.89 6.97 -8.30
C GLU A 2 14.02 8.38 -8.88
N PHE A 3 14.50 8.43 -10.12
CA PHE A 3 15.02 9.64 -10.76
C PHE A 3 13.96 10.59 -11.30
N GLN A 4 12.71 10.16 -11.49
CA GLN A 4 11.64 11.04 -11.98
C GLN A 4 10.85 11.70 -10.83
N CYS A 5 11.07 11.28 -9.58
CA CYS A 5 10.39 11.86 -8.42
C CYS A 5 10.90 13.28 -8.08
N PRO A 6 10.04 14.31 -8.09
CA PRO A 6 10.42 15.67 -7.70
C PRO A 6 10.75 15.79 -6.20
N PHE A 7 10.24 14.91 -5.35
CA PHE A 7 10.63 14.86 -3.93
C PHE A 7 12.03 14.25 -3.75
N CYS A 8 12.42 13.28 -4.58
CA CYS A 8 13.80 12.76 -4.58
C CYS A 8 14.78 13.89 -4.92
N LYS A 9 14.48 14.70 -5.94
CA LYS A 9 15.32 15.87 -6.25
C LYS A 9 15.46 16.84 -5.08
N ARG A 10 14.38 17.10 -4.34
CA ARG A 10 14.41 18.00 -3.17
C ARG A 10 15.30 17.52 -2.02
N VAL A 11 15.53 16.23 -1.88
CA VAL A 11 16.33 15.68 -0.78
C VAL A 11 17.83 15.63 -1.10
N GLU A 12 18.22 15.82 -2.37
CA GLU A 12 19.62 15.71 -2.81
C GLU A 12 20.56 16.65 -2.05
N ASP A 13 20.16 17.90 -1.83
CA ASP A 13 20.94 18.85 -1.04
C ASP A 13 21.07 18.41 0.42
N THR A 14 20.03 17.79 0.98
CA THR A 14 20.08 17.23 2.33
C THR A 14 21.02 16.03 2.40
N LEU A 15 21.01 15.14 1.39
CA LEU A 15 21.96 14.01 1.32
C LEU A 15 23.40 14.48 1.15
N LYS A 16 23.62 15.58 0.42
CA LYS A 16 24.94 16.24 0.35
C LYS A 16 25.38 16.74 1.73
N GLN A 17 24.52 17.45 2.44
CA GLN A 17 24.80 17.91 3.81
C GLN A 17 25.06 16.75 4.78
N VAL A 18 24.35 15.62 4.65
CA VAL A 18 24.62 14.40 5.43
C VAL A 18 26.03 13.88 5.15
N ARG A 19 26.45 13.78 3.88
CA ARG A 19 27.82 13.34 3.51
C ARG A 19 28.89 14.29 4.06
N GLU A 20 28.64 15.60 4.03
CA GLU A 20 29.56 16.63 4.54
C GLU A 20 29.64 16.61 6.08
N THR A 21 28.52 16.36 6.76
CA THR A 21 28.44 16.31 8.23
C THR A 21 29.05 15.02 8.79
N TYR A 22 28.92 13.90 8.07
CA TYR A 22 29.30 12.56 8.53
C TYR A 22 30.25 11.84 7.54
N PRO A 23 31.39 12.44 7.16
CA PRO A 23 32.20 11.98 6.03
C PRO A 23 32.81 10.58 6.21
N ASN A 24 33.06 10.17 7.47
CA ASN A 24 33.65 8.88 7.81
C ASN A 24 32.67 7.91 8.48
N ASP A 25 31.47 8.40 8.81
CA ASP A 25 30.51 7.72 9.67
C ASP A 25 29.30 7.20 8.89
N VAL A 26 28.97 7.81 7.75
CA VAL A 26 27.78 7.47 6.95
C VAL A 26 28.17 6.96 5.57
N ARG A 27 27.64 5.78 5.23
CA ARG A 27 27.62 5.23 3.87
C ARG A 27 26.20 5.27 3.33
N ILE A 28 26.01 5.96 2.20
CA ILE A 28 24.73 5.96 1.48
C ILE A 28 24.71 4.80 0.48
N VAL A 29 23.62 4.04 0.47
CA VAL A 29 23.38 2.95 -0.49
C VAL A 29 22.12 3.28 -1.25
N TRP A 30 22.21 3.30 -2.59
CA TRP A 30 21.06 3.50 -3.45
C TRP A 30 20.27 2.19 -3.64
N LYS A 31 18.95 2.31 -3.65
CA LYS A 31 17.99 1.23 -3.94
C LYS A 31 16.94 1.78 -4.91
N ASN A 32 16.71 1.08 -6.02
CA ASN A 32 15.77 1.50 -7.05
C ASN A 32 14.33 1.22 -6.62
N ASN A 33 13.47 2.23 -6.68
CA ASN A 33 12.04 2.08 -6.41
C ASN A 33 11.23 2.85 -7.46
N ALA A 34 11.24 2.35 -8.71
CA ALA A 34 10.62 3.03 -9.85
C ALA A 34 9.08 2.93 -9.78
N LEU A 35 8.43 4.04 -9.40
CA LEU A 35 6.99 4.07 -9.20
C LEU A 35 6.23 3.96 -10.54
N PRO A 36 5.11 3.22 -10.60
CA PRO A 36 4.46 2.86 -11.88
C PRO A 36 3.85 4.05 -12.64
N PHE A 37 3.61 5.17 -11.97
CA PHE A 37 3.10 6.41 -12.57
C PHE A 37 4.22 7.32 -13.12
N HIS A 38 5.49 6.91 -12.98
CA HIS A 38 6.65 7.62 -13.50
C HIS A 38 7.28 6.82 -14.64
N ASN A 39 6.83 7.11 -15.86
CA ASN A 39 7.16 6.35 -17.07
C ASN A 39 8.65 6.36 -17.44
N ARG A 40 9.43 7.33 -16.95
CA ARG A 40 10.87 7.47 -17.18
C ARG A 40 11.71 7.03 -15.97
N ALA A 41 11.09 6.60 -14.87
CA ALA A 41 11.81 6.12 -13.69
C ALA A 41 12.63 4.85 -13.97
N LEU A 42 12.04 3.86 -14.66
CA LEU A 42 12.73 2.61 -15.03
C LEU A 42 13.86 2.84 -16.03
N PRO A 43 13.66 3.57 -17.16
CA PRO A 43 14.76 3.91 -18.07
C PRO A 43 15.91 4.64 -17.37
N ALA A 44 15.63 5.64 -16.54
CA ALA A 44 16.66 6.38 -15.82
C ALA A 44 17.41 5.51 -14.79
N ALA A 45 16.69 4.60 -14.10
CA ALA A 45 17.31 3.61 -13.22
C ALA A 45 18.26 2.67 -13.98
N ALA A 46 17.82 2.10 -15.11
CA ALA A 46 18.65 1.24 -15.94
C ALA A 46 19.90 1.96 -16.47
N ALA A 47 19.75 3.22 -16.90
CA ALA A 47 20.84 4.08 -17.33
C ALA A 47 21.87 4.36 -16.22
N ALA A 48 21.40 4.63 -15.00
CA ALA A 48 22.28 4.82 -13.84
C ALA A 48 22.99 3.52 -13.44
N MET A 49 22.32 2.37 -13.53
CA MET A 49 22.95 1.08 -13.25
C MET A 49 23.96 0.68 -14.35
N ALA A 50 23.73 1.06 -15.60
CA ALA A 50 24.74 0.92 -16.66
C ALA A 50 25.99 1.78 -16.40
N ALA A 51 25.84 2.94 -15.74
CA ALA A 51 26.97 3.73 -15.25
C ALA A 51 27.61 3.12 -13.98
N HIS A 52 26.82 2.47 -13.12
CA HIS A 52 27.31 1.73 -11.96
C HIS A 52 28.28 0.61 -12.36
N ASP A 53 27.98 -0.14 -13.41
CA ASP A 53 28.86 -1.21 -13.94
C ASP A 53 30.23 -0.68 -14.40
N GLN A 54 30.34 0.64 -14.59
CA GLN A 54 31.56 1.34 -14.97
C GLN A 54 32.14 2.21 -13.84
N GLY A 55 31.63 2.05 -12.60
CA GLY A 55 32.12 2.75 -11.42
C GLY A 55 31.73 4.24 -11.33
N LYS A 56 30.71 4.67 -12.08
CA LYS A 56 30.30 6.08 -12.21
C LYS A 56 28.86 6.35 -11.77
N PHE A 57 28.31 5.51 -10.90
CA PHE A 57 26.92 5.63 -10.44
C PHE A 57 26.63 7.01 -9.85
N TRP A 58 27.44 7.48 -8.88
CA TRP A 58 27.16 8.71 -8.16
C TRP A 58 27.31 9.95 -9.03
N GLU A 59 28.30 10.00 -9.92
CA GLU A 59 28.45 11.09 -10.86
C GLU A 59 27.32 11.12 -11.90
N TYR A 60 26.86 9.94 -12.34
CA TYR A 60 25.70 9.83 -13.23
C TYR A 60 24.41 10.27 -12.53
N HIS A 61 24.21 9.80 -11.30
CA HIS A 61 23.11 10.17 -10.43
C HIS A 61 23.00 11.69 -10.23
N GLU A 62 24.12 12.35 -9.90
CA GLU A 62 24.15 13.80 -9.72
C GLU A 62 23.82 14.55 -11.02
N LYS A 63 24.30 14.07 -12.18
CA LYS A 63 23.95 14.66 -13.48
C LYS A 63 22.47 14.51 -13.82
N VAL A 64 21.89 13.33 -13.62
CA VAL A 64 20.46 13.09 -13.89
C VAL A 64 19.60 13.95 -12.99
N PHE A 65 19.90 14.07 -11.70
CA PHE A 65 19.14 14.97 -10.83
C PHE A 65 19.39 16.44 -11.13
N ALA A 66 20.55 16.85 -11.65
CA ALA A 66 20.78 18.22 -12.08
C ALA A 66 19.88 18.63 -13.25
N GLU A 67 19.49 17.68 -14.11
CA GLU A 67 18.65 17.90 -15.29
C GLU A 67 17.37 17.05 -15.29
N GLN A 68 16.80 16.80 -14.10
CA GLN A 68 15.69 15.86 -13.86
C GLN A 68 14.46 16.06 -14.77
N GLN A 69 14.22 17.28 -15.25
CA GLN A 69 13.08 17.58 -16.12
C GLN A 69 13.16 16.90 -17.50
N ASP A 70 14.33 16.44 -17.93
CA ASP A 70 14.55 15.76 -19.20
C ASP A 70 15.21 14.40 -18.95
N LEU A 71 14.38 13.35 -18.98
CA LEU A 71 14.81 11.96 -18.77
C LEU A 71 14.68 11.14 -20.06
N GLU A 72 14.66 11.79 -21.22
CA GLU A 72 14.60 11.09 -22.51
C GLU A 72 15.90 10.34 -22.79
N ASP A 73 15.82 9.27 -23.60
CA ASP A 73 16.97 8.38 -23.85
C ASP A 73 18.21 9.13 -24.36
N ALA A 74 17.99 10.13 -25.24
CA ALA A 74 19.07 10.97 -25.75
C ALA A 74 19.76 11.77 -24.65
N LYS A 75 19.02 12.27 -23.65
CA LYS A 75 19.57 13.03 -22.53
C LYS A 75 20.33 12.12 -21.57
N LEU A 76 19.77 10.96 -21.26
CA LEU A 76 20.42 9.92 -20.45
C LEU A 76 21.75 9.46 -21.09
N GLU A 77 21.78 9.26 -22.40
CA GLU A 77 23.02 8.95 -23.14
C GLU A 77 24.00 10.12 -23.12
N ALA A 78 23.54 11.35 -23.31
CA ALA A 78 24.41 12.53 -23.27
C ALA A 78 25.12 12.67 -21.90
N HIS A 79 24.46 12.33 -20.79
CA HIS A 79 25.10 12.28 -19.48
C HIS A 79 26.19 11.20 -19.41
N ALA A 80 25.96 10.01 -19.99
CA ALA A 80 26.94 8.93 -20.06
C ALA A 80 28.18 9.36 -20.87
N VAL A 81 27.97 10.00 -22.02
CA VAL A 81 29.03 10.57 -22.87
C VAL A 81 29.84 11.61 -22.10
N ALA A 82 29.17 12.54 -21.42
CA ALA A 82 29.82 13.59 -20.66
C ALA A 82 30.66 13.07 -19.48
N LEU A 83 30.40 11.86 -19.00
CA LEU A 83 31.17 11.18 -17.95
C LEU A 83 32.29 10.29 -18.49
N GLY A 84 32.45 10.20 -19.82
CA GLY A 84 33.47 9.36 -20.44
C GLY A 84 33.19 7.87 -20.30
N LEU A 85 31.91 7.46 -20.21
CA LEU A 85 31.55 6.05 -20.19
C LEU A 85 31.80 5.38 -21.54
N ASP A 86 32.06 4.07 -21.51
CA ASP A 86 32.00 3.23 -22.70
C ASP A 86 30.53 3.13 -23.14
N ILE A 87 30.19 3.90 -24.17
CA ILE A 87 28.81 4.02 -24.67
C ILE A 87 28.34 2.73 -25.33
N ALA A 88 29.25 1.95 -25.93
CA ALA A 88 28.86 0.66 -26.50
C ALA A 88 28.42 -0.31 -25.39
N LYS A 89 29.18 -0.39 -24.30
CA LYS A 89 28.79 -1.19 -23.12
C LYS A 89 27.52 -0.66 -22.45
N TRP A 90 27.41 0.66 -22.30
CA TRP A 90 26.24 1.29 -21.68
C TRP A 90 24.96 1.00 -22.48
N LYS A 91 25.00 1.15 -23.80
CA LYS A 91 23.87 0.80 -24.69
C LYS A 91 23.55 -0.69 -24.66
N ALA A 92 24.57 -1.54 -24.68
CA ALA A 92 24.38 -2.99 -24.61
C ALA A 92 23.69 -3.40 -23.30
N HIS A 93 24.08 -2.82 -22.16
CA HIS A 93 23.44 -3.05 -20.87
C HIS A 93 21.94 -2.70 -20.89
N ILE A 94 21.59 -1.55 -21.45
CA ILE A 94 20.19 -1.09 -21.53
C ILE A 94 19.39 -1.98 -22.48
N ALA A 95 19.92 -2.25 -23.68
CA ALA A 95 19.24 -3.07 -24.69
C ALA A 95 18.99 -4.50 -24.18
N ALA A 96 19.94 -5.07 -23.43
CA ALA A 96 19.84 -6.38 -22.81
C ALA A 96 19.02 -6.39 -21.50
N GLN A 97 18.57 -5.23 -21.01
CA GLN A 97 17.90 -5.06 -19.72
C GLN A 97 18.69 -5.68 -18.54
N THR A 98 20.02 -5.59 -18.57
CA THR A 98 20.91 -6.30 -17.64
C THR A 98 20.58 -6.02 -16.16
N SER A 99 20.21 -4.78 -15.81
CA SER A 99 19.86 -4.43 -14.44
C SER A 99 18.42 -4.70 -14.03
N LYS A 100 17.53 -5.12 -14.95
CA LYS A 100 16.11 -5.29 -14.63
C LYS A 100 15.87 -6.24 -13.45
N PRO A 101 16.50 -7.42 -13.36
CA PRO A 101 16.30 -8.31 -12.20
C PRO A 101 16.72 -7.68 -10.87
N ALA A 102 17.78 -6.87 -10.86
CA ALA A 102 18.24 -6.17 -9.66
C ALA A 102 17.29 -5.04 -9.25
N ILE A 103 16.78 -4.27 -10.23
CA ILE A 103 15.77 -3.22 -10.01
C ILE A 103 14.47 -3.83 -9.48
N ASP A 104 13.98 -4.91 -10.09
CA ASP A 104 12.78 -5.62 -9.65
C ASP A 104 12.94 -6.12 -8.21
N LYS A 105 14.11 -6.66 -7.87
CA LYS A 105 14.43 -7.09 -6.49
C LYS A 105 14.45 -5.93 -5.50
N ASP A 106 15.02 -4.78 -5.86
CA ASP A 106 15.00 -3.60 -5.00
C ASP A 106 13.56 -3.11 -4.74
N MET A 107 12.70 -3.12 -5.77
CA MET A 107 11.29 -2.75 -5.68
C MET A 107 10.49 -3.75 -4.84
N GLU A 108 10.76 -5.05 -4.99
CA GLU A 108 10.17 -6.08 -4.14
C GLU A 108 10.55 -5.86 -2.67
N GLN A 109 11.85 -5.63 -2.40
CA GLN A 109 12.34 -5.32 -1.05
C GLN A 109 11.66 -4.06 -0.49
N ALA A 110 11.52 -2.99 -1.28
CA ALA A 110 10.80 -1.79 -0.88
C ALA A 110 9.36 -2.10 -0.44
N GLY A 111 8.66 -2.97 -1.18
CA GLY A 111 7.33 -3.48 -0.80
C GLY A 111 7.35 -4.24 0.53
N GLN A 112 8.36 -5.10 0.76
CA GLN A 112 8.51 -5.87 1.99
C GLN A 112 8.79 -5.00 3.23
N VAL A 113 9.28 -3.77 3.06
CA VAL A 113 9.57 -2.85 4.18
C VAL A 113 8.66 -1.61 4.20
N ASN A 114 7.55 -1.66 3.45
CA ASN A 114 6.55 -0.59 3.39
C ASN A 114 7.10 0.77 2.87
N ALA A 115 8.09 0.74 1.98
CA ALA A 115 8.62 1.93 1.31
C ALA A 115 7.78 2.27 0.07
N ARG A 116 6.51 2.67 0.26
CA ARG A 116 5.51 2.88 -0.81
C ARG A 116 5.74 4.12 -1.68
N GLY A 117 6.59 5.03 -1.25
CA GLY A 117 6.85 6.29 -1.93
C GLY A 117 8.33 6.59 -1.97
N THR A 118 8.70 7.55 -2.81
CA THR A 118 10.07 8.03 -2.93
C THR A 118 10.11 9.54 -2.66
N PRO A 119 11.15 10.05 -1.97
CA PRO A 119 12.25 9.30 -1.39
C PRO A 119 11.82 8.61 -0.09
N ASN A 120 12.46 7.49 0.21
CA ASN A 120 12.29 6.74 1.45
C ASN A 120 13.65 6.20 1.86
N PHE A 121 13.97 6.29 3.15
CA PHE A 121 15.28 5.96 3.70
C PHE A 121 15.17 4.98 4.85
N PHE A 122 16.20 4.15 5.01
CA PHE A 122 16.39 3.32 6.19
C PHE A 122 17.75 3.63 6.81
N ILE A 123 17.76 4.28 7.97
CA ILE A 123 18.98 4.54 8.75
C ILE A 123 19.17 3.34 9.68
N ASN A 124 20.06 2.43 9.30
CA ASN A 124 20.27 1.13 9.98
C ASN A 124 18.94 0.37 10.25
N GLY A 125 18.06 0.34 9.25
CA GLY A 125 16.76 -0.33 9.35
C GLY A 125 15.62 0.53 9.92
N ARG A 126 15.89 1.76 10.37
CA ARG A 126 14.85 2.70 10.83
C ARG A 126 14.33 3.54 9.67
N ASN A 127 13.05 3.39 9.37
CA ASN A 127 12.38 4.08 8.26
C ASN A 127 12.29 5.59 8.52
N LEU A 128 12.68 6.39 7.52
CA LEU A 128 12.51 7.84 7.44
C LEU A 128 11.89 8.17 6.08
N VAL A 129 10.65 8.64 6.12
CA VAL A 129 9.81 8.79 4.92
C VAL A 129 9.84 10.22 4.40
N GLY A 130 10.04 10.37 3.09
CA GLY A 130 9.87 11.63 2.38
C GLY A 130 11.10 12.53 2.33
N ALA A 131 10.93 13.67 1.65
CA ALA A 131 11.96 14.71 1.57
C ALA A 131 11.94 15.55 2.85
N VAL A 132 12.71 15.13 3.83
CA VAL A 132 12.80 15.74 5.17
C VAL A 132 14.11 16.52 5.34
N PRO A 133 14.16 17.54 6.22
CA PRO A 133 15.37 18.35 6.42
C PRO A 133 16.48 17.59 7.13
N LEU A 134 17.70 18.15 7.09
CA LEU A 134 18.91 17.59 7.71
C LEU A 134 18.71 17.19 9.18
N ASP A 135 17.99 17.99 9.97
CA ASP A 135 17.79 17.70 11.40
C ASP A 135 17.08 16.36 11.65
N ALA A 136 16.15 15.97 10.77
CA ALA A 136 15.49 14.67 10.87
C ALA A 136 16.46 13.51 10.62
N PHE A 137 17.39 13.68 9.67
CA PHE A 137 18.48 12.73 9.43
C PHE A 137 19.45 12.69 10.60
N LYS A 138 19.95 13.84 11.06
CA LYS A 138 20.93 13.93 12.16
C LYS A 138 20.43 13.23 13.40
N LYS A 139 19.17 13.46 13.79
CA LYS A 139 18.55 12.77 14.94
C LYS A 139 18.70 11.25 14.85
N LEU A 140 18.34 10.66 13.71
CA LEU A 140 18.43 9.20 13.55
C LEU A 140 19.87 8.72 13.41
N ILE A 141 20.70 9.44 12.67
CA ILE A 141 22.12 9.10 12.46
C ILE A 141 22.87 9.12 13.79
N ASP A 142 22.75 10.18 14.58
CA ASP A 142 23.47 10.33 15.85
C ASP A 142 23.07 9.22 16.86
N GLU A 143 21.78 8.89 16.93
CA GLU A 143 21.29 7.77 17.74
C GLU A 143 21.89 6.43 17.28
N GLU A 144 21.95 6.18 15.97
CA GLU A 144 22.51 4.95 15.42
C GLU A 144 24.03 4.88 15.52
N LEU A 145 24.74 6.01 15.44
CA LEU A 145 26.18 6.09 15.69
C LEU A 145 26.53 5.75 17.14
N GLY A 146 25.71 6.19 18.10
CA GLY A 146 25.83 5.78 19.49
C GLY A 146 25.74 4.25 19.66
N LYS A 147 24.75 3.63 19.03
CA LYS A 147 24.56 2.16 19.05
C LYS A 147 25.69 1.42 18.34
N ALA A 148 26.17 1.94 17.21
CA ALA A 148 27.28 1.38 16.46
C ALA A 148 28.57 1.37 17.30
N LYS A 149 28.89 2.49 17.95
CA LYS A 149 30.05 2.61 18.86
C LYS A 149 29.94 1.63 20.03
N ALA A 150 28.76 1.48 20.62
CA ALA A 150 28.53 0.50 21.68
C ALA A 150 28.75 -0.95 21.21
N LYS A 151 28.28 -1.32 20.01
CA LYS A 151 28.51 -2.65 19.42
C LYS A 151 30.00 -2.91 19.16
N ILE A 152 30.72 -1.92 18.65
CA ILE A 152 32.17 -2.01 18.43
C ILE A 152 32.91 -2.19 19.76
N ALA A 153 32.57 -1.39 20.77
CA ALA A 153 33.14 -1.52 22.11
C ALA A 153 32.85 -2.89 22.75
N ALA A 154 31.72 -3.52 22.40
CA ALA A 154 31.35 -4.87 22.79
C ALA A 154 31.99 -5.98 21.92
N GLY A 155 32.90 -5.64 21.01
CA GLY A 155 33.67 -6.59 20.21
C GLY A 155 33.11 -6.94 18.83
N THR A 156 32.04 -6.26 18.37
CA THR A 156 31.55 -6.43 16.99
C THR A 156 32.54 -5.77 16.00
N PRO A 157 33.09 -6.49 15.00
CA PRO A 157 33.94 -5.87 13.98
C PRO A 157 33.21 -4.73 13.27
N ALA A 158 33.90 -3.62 12.98
CA ALA A 158 33.30 -2.44 12.34
C ALA A 158 32.55 -2.78 11.02
N ALA A 159 33.11 -3.69 10.22
CA ALA A 159 32.50 -4.17 8.97
C ALA A 159 31.18 -4.94 9.17
N GLU A 160 30.96 -5.52 10.35
CA GLU A 160 29.78 -6.33 10.68
C GLU A 160 28.70 -5.54 11.42
N VAL A 161 28.99 -4.30 11.85
CA VAL A 161 28.06 -3.48 12.64
C VAL A 161 26.70 -3.34 11.95
N TYR A 162 26.67 -3.08 10.65
CA TYR A 162 25.41 -2.96 9.92
C TYR A 162 24.61 -4.28 9.98
N ALA A 163 25.24 -5.40 9.60
CA ALA A 163 24.61 -6.72 9.63
C ALA A 163 24.10 -7.08 11.04
N ALA A 164 24.90 -6.84 12.07
CA ALA A 164 24.53 -7.07 13.48
C ALA A 164 23.46 -6.10 14.00
N THR A 165 23.25 -4.97 13.33
CA THR A 165 22.21 -4.00 13.69
C THR A 165 20.87 -4.38 13.06
N ILE A 166 20.89 -4.80 11.79
CA ILE A 166 19.67 -5.18 11.05
C ILE A 166 19.29 -6.66 11.19
N LYS A 167 20.06 -7.47 11.93
CA LYS A 167 19.83 -8.93 12.04
C LYS A 167 18.41 -9.31 12.50
N ASP A 168 17.82 -8.49 13.37
CA ASP A 168 16.46 -8.67 13.91
C ASP A 168 15.46 -7.71 13.24
N GLY A 169 15.87 -7.08 12.13
CA GLY A 169 15.03 -6.19 11.34
C GLY A 169 13.81 -6.94 10.83
N ARG A 170 12.63 -6.39 11.08
CA ARG A 170 11.36 -7.01 10.68
C ARG A 170 10.97 -6.51 9.30
N SER A 171 10.48 -7.41 8.46
CA SER A 171 9.66 -7.02 7.31
C SER A 171 8.38 -6.34 7.81
N TRP A 172 7.75 -5.57 6.94
CA TRP A 172 6.39 -5.12 7.13
C TRP A 172 5.48 -6.33 7.38
N GLU A 173 4.84 -6.35 8.54
CA GLU A 173 3.73 -7.27 8.80
C GLU A 173 2.45 -6.50 8.46
N PRO A 174 1.71 -6.89 7.42
CA PRO A 174 0.52 -6.16 6.99
C PRO A 174 -0.69 -6.40 7.90
N LEU A 175 -0.55 -7.15 8.98
CA LEU A 175 -1.59 -7.31 9.99
C LEU A 175 -1.18 -6.62 11.29
N ASP A 176 -1.99 -5.66 11.73
CA ASP A 176 -1.87 -5.06 13.06
C ASP A 176 -1.86 -6.18 14.12
N PRO A 177 -0.93 -6.18 15.10
CA PRO A 177 -0.93 -7.16 16.18
C PRO A 177 -2.19 -7.12 17.06
N LYS A 178 -2.90 -5.98 17.14
CA LYS A 178 -4.16 -5.86 17.87
C LYS A 178 -5.25 -6.68 17.18
N VAL A 179 -5.89 -7.55 17.95
CA VAL A 179 -7.08 -8.31 17.53
C VAL A 179 -8.32 -7.61 18.05
N ASN A 180 -9.26 -7.33 17.15
CA ASN A 180 -10.56 -6.75 17.44
C ASN A 180 -11.66 -7.80 17.24
N THR A 181 -12.79 -7.64 17.91
CA THR A 181 -13.95 -8.52 17.78
C THR A 181 -15.10 -7.73 17.18
N PHE A 182 -15.85 -8.36 16.28
CA PHE A 182 -16.93 -7.74 15.53
C PHE A 182 -18.18 -8.61 15.59
N THR A 183 -19.37 -7.99 15.62
CA THR A 183 -20.62 -8.75 15.48
C THR A 183 -20.77 -9.19 14.02
N LEU A 184 -20.96 -10.49 13.78
CA LEU A 184 -21.08 -11.05 12.43
C LEU A 184 -22.49 -11.60 12.12
N ASP A 185 -23.25 -12.00 13.14
CA ASP A 185 -24.56 -12.62 12.94
C ASP A 185 -25.57 -11.61 12.38
N GLY A 186 -26.34 -12.06 11.37
CA GLY A 186 -27.32 -11.23 10.68
C GLY A 186 -26.73 -10.24 9.67
N TYR A 187 -25.40 -10.14 9.55
CA TYR A 187 -24.74 -9.27 8.57
C TYR A 187 -24.64 -9.91 7.19
N PRO A 188 -24.63 -9.11 6.11
CA PRO A 188 -24.35 -9.60 4.77
C PRO A 188 -22.94 -10.17 4.67
N PHE A 189 -22.82 -11.35 4.06
CA PHE A 189 -21.53 -11.98 3.81
C PHE A 189 -21.44 -12.65 2.44
N LEU A 190 -20.22 -12.82 1.93
CA LEU A 190 -19.86 -13.70 0.81
C LEU A 190 -19.05 -14.89 1.32
N GLY A 191 -19.09 -15.98 0.56
CA GLY A 191 -18.27 -17.16 0.77
C GLY A 191 -18.83 -18.09 1.83
N ALA A 192 -17.93 -18.70 2.60
CA ALA A 192 -18.28 -19.74 3.54
C ALA A 192 -18.85 -19.15 4.83
N GLU A 193 -20.07 -19.52 5.21
CA GLU A 193 -20.70 -19.05 6.44
C GLU A 193 -19.86 -19.33 7.70
N ASN A 194 -19.15 -20.47 7.69
CA ASN A 194 -18.26 -20.94 8.76
C ASN A 194 -16.79 -20.97 8.32
N GLY A 195 -16.36 -20.03 7.47
CA GLY A 195 -14.99 -19.99 6.97
C GLY A 195 -13.92 -19.84 8.08
N ASP A 196 -12.82 -20.58 7.95
CA ASP A 196 -11.62 -20.50 8.80
C ASP A 196 -11.04 -19.07 8.91
N VAL A 197 -11.20 -18.29 7.84
CA VAL A 197 -10.72 -16.91 7.74
C VAL A 197 -11.91 -15.98 7.51
N VAL A 198 -12.11 -15.08 8.47
CA VAL A 198 -13.14 -14.04 8.42
C VAL A 198 -12.48 -12.72 8.03
N ILE A 199 -12.90 -12.15 6.91
CA ILE A 199 -12.55 -10.82 6.44
C ILE A 199 -13.72 -9.90 6.73
N VAL A 200 -13.50 -8.81 7.47
CA VAL A 200 -14.51 -7.78 7.72
C VAL A 200 -14.09 -6.52 6.99
N GLU A 201 -14.93 -6.03 6.08
CA GLU A 201 -14.76 -4.75 5.40
C GLU A 201 -15.69 -3.71 6.02
N PHE A 202 -15.12 -2.62 6.55
CA PHE A 202 -15.87 -1.39 6.84
C PHE A 202 -15.79 -0.48 5.62
N SER A 203 -16.96 -0.16 5.07
CA SER A 203 -17.07 0.51 3.78
C SER A 203 -18.14 1.59 3.77
N ASP A 204 -18.02 2.48 2.80
CA ASP A 204 -18.92 3.61 2.55
C ASP A 204 -19.27 3.63 1.07
N PHE A 205 -20.55 3.52 0.74
CA PHE A 205 -21.04 3.46 -0.65
C PHE A 205 -20.73 4.72 -1.47
N GLN A 206 -20.53 5.88 -0.85
CA GLN A 206 -20.18 7.13 -1.52
C GLN A 206 -18.65 7.37 -1.57
N CYS A 207 -17.84 6.55 -0.90
CA CYS A 207 -16.38 6.67 -0.92
C CYS A 207 -15.77 6.11 -2.22
N PRO A 208 -15.05 6.92 -3.03
CA PRO A 208 -14.46 6.45 -4.30
C PRO A 208 -13.37 5.39 -4.15
N PHE A 209 -12.75 5.25 -2.97
CA PHE A 209 -11.75 4.21 -2.71
C PHE A 209 -12.41 2.87 -2.33
N CYS A 210 -13.60 2.90 -1.71
CA CYS A 210 -14.32 1.71 -1.29
C CYS A 210 -14.74 0.84 -2.47
N SER A 211 -15.10 1.43 -3.61
CA SER A 211 -15.46 0.69 -4.83
C SER A 211 -14.34 -0.21 -5.38
N ARG A 212 -13.10 -0.05 -4.91
CA ARG A 212 -11.95 -0.85 -5.33
C ARG A 212 -11.79 -2.16 -4.57
N VAL A 213 -12.54 -2.38 -3.48
CA VAL A 213 -12.32 -3.52 -2.55
C VAL A 213 -13.21 -4.72 -2.85
N GLY A 214 -14.46 -4.49 -3.25
CA GLY A 214 -15.44 -5.55 -3.47
C GLY A 214 -15.01 -6.59 -4.52
N ALA A 215 -14.44 -6.16 -5.64
CA ALA A 215 -13.98 -7.07 -6.70
C ALA A 215 -12.82 -7.99 -6.24
N PRO A 216 -11.73 -7.48 -5.62
CA PRO A 216 -10.72 -8.31 -4.97
C PRO A 216 -11.28 -9.34 -3.99
N LEU A 217 -12.21 -8.94 -3.11
CA LEU A 217 -12.78 -9.85 -2.11
C LEU A 217 -13.64 -10.95 -2.73
N LYS A 218 -14.43 -10.63 -3.76
CA LYS A 218 -15.17 -11.64 -4.56
C LYS A 218 -14.24 -12.62 -5.26
N ALA A 219 -13.13 -12.14 -5.81
CA ALA A 219 -12.14 -12.99 -6.45
C ALA A 219 -11.51 -13.98 -5.45
N LEU A 220 -11.28 -13.57 -4.20
CA LEU A 220 -10.82 -14.49 -3.14
C LEU A 220 -11.85 -15.54 -2.80
N VAL A 221 -13.12 -15.16 -2.68
CA VAL A 221 -14.22 -16.10 -2.38
C VAL A 221 -14.42 -17.10 -3.53
N ALA A 222 -14.25 -16.66 -4.77
CA ALA A 222 -14.37 -17.50 -5.97
C ALA A 222 -13.12 -18.35 -6.23
N ASP A 223 -12.04 -18.16 -5.49
CA ASP A 223 -10.79 -18.88 -5.69
C ASP A 223 -10.95 -20.36 -5.27
N PRO A 224 -10.69 -21.33 -6.16
CA PRO A 224 -10.78 -22.76 -5.85
C PRO A 224 -9.88 -23.20 -4.67
N GLU A 225 -8.74 -22.54 -4.44
CA GLU A 225 -7.84 -22.87 -3.33
C GLU A 225 -8.37 -22.39 -1.97
N LEU A 226 -9.28 -21.41 -2.00
CA LEU A 226 -9.90 -20.79 -0.83
C LEU A 226 -11.38 -21.21 -0.65
N ALA A 227 -11.91 -22.00 -1.57
CA ALA A 227 -13.30 -22.44 -1.59
C ALA A 227 -13.69 -23.10 -0.24
N GLY A 228 -14.76 -22.60 0.37
CA GLY A 228 -15.25 -23.10 1.66
C GLY A 228 -14.48 -22.58 2.88
N ARG A 229 -13.48 -21.70 2.72
CA ARG A 229 -12.57 -21.30 3.80
C ARG A 229 -12.61 -19.83 4.18
N VAL A 230 -13.08 -18.98 3.27
CA VAL A 230 -13.10 -17.53 3.48
C VAL A 230 -14.53 -17.04 3.61
N LYS A 231 -14.80 -16.29 4.69
CA LYS A 231 -16.01 -15.50 4.91
C LYS A 231 -15.67 -14.03 4.73
N VAL A 232 -16.39 -13.31 3.88
CA VAL A 232 -16.25 -11.84 3.78
C VAL A 232 -17.52 -11.22 4.32
N VAL A 233 -17.43 -10.38 5.34
CA VAL A 233 -18.54 -9.67 5.97
C VAL A 233 -18.43 -8.18 5.66
N PHE A 234 -19.54 -7.56 5.24
CA PHE A 234 -19.60 -6.13 4.97
C PHE A 234 -20.23 -5.39 6.16
N LYS A 235 -19.59 -4.31 6.60
CA LYS A 235 -20.08 -3.39 7.64
C LYS A 235 -20.14 -1.96 7.12
N ASN A 236 -21.20 -1.25 7.47
CA ASN A 236 -21.46 0.10 6.99
C ASN A 236 -20.75 1.12 7.87
N PHE A 237 -19.95 1.99 7.27
CA PHE A 237 -19.28 3.09 7.97
C PHE A 237 -19.43 4.39 7.16
N PRO A 238 -20.67 4.93 7.05
CA PRO A 238 -20.91 6.16 6.32
C PRO A 238 -20.17 7.33 6.97
N LEU A 239 -19.33 8.02 6.20
CA LEU A 239 -18.55 9.16 6.67
C LEU A 239 -19.43 10.42 6.71
N GLY A 240 -19.25 11.27 7.73
CA GLY A 240 -20.13 12.42 7.97
C GLY A 240 -20.18 13.47 6.86
N PHE A 241 -19.21 13.47 5.94
CA PHE A 241 -19.16 14.34 4.76
C PHE A 241 -19.75 13.70 3.49
N HIS A 242 -20.26 12.47 3.59
CA HIS A 242 -20.93 11.74 2.52
C HIS A 242 -22.43 11.66 2.81
N GLU A 243 -23.18 12.66 2.35
CA GLU A 243 -24.62 12.81 2.64
C GLU A 243 -25.47 11.61 2.19
N GLN A 244 -25.06 10.92 1.12
CA GLN A 244 -25.78 9.79 0.53
C GLN A 244 -25.30 8.43 1.03
N ALA A 245 -24.21 8.37 1.81
CA ALA A 245 -23.66 7.11 2.29
C ALA A 245 -24.62 6.37 3.24
N LYS A 246 -25.23 7.07 4.21
CA LYS A 246 -26.17 6.46 5.16
C LYS A 246 -27.49 6.03 4.49
N PRO A 247 -28.11 6.85 3.61
CA PRO A 247 -29.22 6.39 2.77
C PRO A 247 -28.88 5.16 1.91
N ALA A 248 -27.73 5.15 1.25
CA ALA A 248 -27.28 4.00 0.44
C ALA A 248 -27.06 2.74 1.29
N ALA A 249 -26.43 2.86 2.46
CA ALA A 249 -26.28 1.77 3.43
C ALA A 249 -27.63 1.20 3.88
N THR A 250 -28.60 2.08 4.13
CA THR A 250 -29.97 1.68 4.50
C THR A 250 -30.66 0.92 3.37
N ALA A 251 -30.54 1.39 2.12
CA ALA A 251 -31.05 0.68 0.94
C ALA A 251 -30.40 -0.71 0.76
N ALA A 252 -29.08 -0.80 0.96
CA ALA A 252 -28.37 -2.08 0.91
C ALA A 252 -28.87 -3.07 1.98
N LEU A 253 -29.05 -2.61 3.22
CA LEU A 253 -29.58 -3.44 4.30
C LEU A 253 -31.06 -3.82 4.12
N ALA A 254 -31.88 -2.94 3.53
CA ALA A 254 -33.24 -3.28 3.13
C ALA A 254 -33.24 -4.39 2.06
N ALA A 255 -32.32 -4.33 1.10
CA ALA A 255 -32.12 -5.41 0.14
C ALA A 255 -31.62 -6.71 0.79
N HIS A 256 -30.77 -6.61 1.82
CA HIS A 256 -30.30 -7.77 2.60
C HIS A 256 -31.45 -8.56 3.24
N ARG A 257 -32.47 -7.87 3.77
CA ARG A 257 -33.69 -8.50 4.32
C ARG A 257 -34.51 -9.28 3.29
N GLN A 258 -34.17 -9.15 2.01
CA GLN A 258 -34.76 -9.86 0.87
C GLN A 258 -33.74 -10.76 0.15
N GLY A 259 -32.54 -10.95 0.71
CA GLY A 259 -31.50 -11.80 0.14
C GLY A 259 -30.77 -11.20 -1.06
N LYS A 260 -30.86 -9.87 -1.25
CA LYS A 260 -30.34 -9.13 -2.41
C LYS A 260 -29.28 -8.10 -2.07
N PHE A 261 -28.56 -8.29 -0.96
CA PHE A 261 -27.54 -7.33 -0.51
C PHE A 261 -26.47 -7.12 -1.56
N TRP A 262 -25.88 -8.19 -2.11
CA TRP A 262 -24.71 -8.08 -2.99
C TRP A 262 -25.05 -7.50 -4.36
N GLU A 263 -26.24 -7.78 -4.88
CA GLU A 263 -26.73 -7.15 -6.09
C GLU A 263 -27.00 -5.66 -5.89
N MET A 264 -27.58 -5.26 -4.75
CA MET A 264 -27.75 -3.84 -4.41
C MET A 264 -26.40 -3.15 -4.16
N HIS A 265 -25.50 -3.80 -3.42
CA HIS A 265 -24.13 -3.34 -3.18
C HIS A 265 -23.40 -3.01 -4.49
N ASP A 266 -23.46 -3.91 -5.47
CA ASP A 266 -22.80 -3.70 -6.76
C ASP A 266 -23.41 -2.54 -7.53
N LYS A 267 -24.74 -2.41 -7.47
CA LYS A 267 -25.46 -1.30 -8.10
C LYS A 267 -25.06 0.04 -7.49
N LEU A 268 -25.01 0.12 -6.17
CA LEU A 268 -24.62 1.34 -5.44
C LEU A 268 -23.18 1.76 -5.78
N PHE A 269 -22.23 0.82 -5.79
CA PHE A 269 -20.84 1.13 -6.15
C PHE A 269 -20.62 1.38 -7.64
N ALA A 270 -21.43 0.81 -8.53
CA ALA A 270 -21.37 1.13 -9.96
C ALA A 270 -21.90 2.54 -10.27
N SER A 271 -22.78 3.08 -9.40
CA SER A 271 -23.50 4.34 -9.61
C SER A 271 -23.22 5.38 -8.52
N GLN A 272 -21.99 5.45 -7.98
CA GLN A 272 -21.65 6.34 -6.85
C GLN A 272 -21.97 7.83 -7.09
N GLN A 273 -21.93 8.29 -8.35
CA GLN A 273 -22.23 9.67 -8.72
C GLN A 273 -23.73 9.98 -8.78
N GLU A 274 -24.57 8.95 -8.79
CA GLU A 274 -26.04 9.05 -8.88
C GLU A 274 -26.73 8.65 -7.57
N LEU A 275 -26.00 8.46 -6.46
CA LEU A 275 -26.63 8.05 -5.20
C LEU A 275 -27.66 9.10 -4.75
N ALA A 276 -28.92 8.69 -4.73
CA ALA A 276 -30.06 9.51 -4.32
C ALA A 276 -31.23 8.59 -3.97
N ALA A 277 -32.15 9.09 -3.13
CA ALA A 277 -33.27 8.30 -2.61
C ALA A 277 -34.16 7.68 -3.71
N ASP A 278 -34.48 8.44 -4.75
CA ASP A 278 -35.27 8.00 -5.91
C ASP A 278 -34.55 6.92 -6.74
N LYS A 279 -33.23 7.00 -6.82
CA LYS A 279 -32.39 6.01 -7.50
C LYS A 279 -32.36 4.69 -6.74
N PHE A 280 -32.31 4.71 -5.41
CA PHE A 280 -32.32 3.48 -4.60
C PHE A 280 -33.59 2.65 -4.82
N SER A 281 -34.76 3.30 -4.86
CA SER A 281 -36.03 2.62 -5.14
C SER A 281 -36.09 2.09 -6.58
N THR A 282 -35.59 2.86 -7.55
CA THR A 282 -35.46 2.41 -8.95
C THR A 282 -34.61 1.14 -9.04
N TRP A 283 -33.44 1.14 -8.40
CA TRP A 283 -32.54 -0.01 -8.39
C TRP A 283 -33.11 -1.21 -7.65
N ALA A 284 -33.82 -1.01 -6.54
CA ALA A 284 -34.52 -2.08 -5.83
C ALA A 284 -35.57 -2.74 -6.74
N GLN A 285 -36.33 -1.95 -7.49
CA GLN A 285 -37.31 -2.45 -8.45
C GLN A 285 -36.65 -3.25 -9.58
N GLU A 286 -35.55 -2.75 -10.15
CA GLU A 286 -34.80 -3.44 -11.20
C GLU A 286 -34.18 -4.75 -10.73
N LEU A 287 -33.82 -4.84 -9.45
CA LEU A 287 -33.32 -6.05 -8.80
C LEU A 287 -34.44 -7.05 -8.41
N GLY A 288 -35.69 -6.69 -8.66
CA GLY A 288 -36.86 -7.55 -8.41
C GLY A 288 -37.23 -7.67 -6.93
N LEU A 289 -36.92 -6.66 -6.11
CA LEU A 289 -37.34 -6.65 -4.70
C LEU A 289 -38.85 -6.40 -4.59
N ASP A 290 -39.43 -6.89 -3.49
CA ASP A 290 -40.76 -6.45 -3.06
C ASP A 290 -40.66 -4.99 -2.61
N MET A 291 -41.25 -4.10 -3.40
CA MET A 291 -41.17 -2.67 -3.17
C MET A 291 -41.96 -2.21 -1.96
N ALA A 292 -43.05 -2.88 -1.58
CA ALA A 292 -43.78 -2.55 -0.37
C ALA A 292 -42.94 -2.87 0.87
N LYS A 293 -42.28 -4.04 0.86
CA LYS A 293 -41.33 -4.43 1.92
C LYS A 293 -40.10 -3.52 1.93
N PHE A 294 -39.52 -3.19 0.78
CA PHE A 294 -38.36 -2.31 0.69
C PHE A 294 -38.66 -0.91 1.24
N GLU A 295 -39.77 -0.30 0.82
CA GLU A 295 -40.24 1.01 1.29
C GLU A 295 -40.53 1.05 2.80
N ALA A 296 -40.95 -0.07 3.37
CA ALA A 296 -41.12 -0.22 4.82
C ALA A 296 -39.77 -0.39 5.53
N ASP A 297 -38.89 -1.25 5.01
CA ASP A 297 -37.59 -1.57 5.57
C ASP A 297 -36.67 -0.33 5.62
N VAL A 298 -36.65 0.51 4.58
CA VAL A 298 -35.81 1.73 4.57
C VAL A 298 -36.24 2.77 5.61
N LYS A 299 -37.45 2.67 6.16
CA LYS A 299 -37.97 3.52 7.23
C LYS A 299 -37.84 2.87 8.62
N ASP A 300 -37.39 1.61 8.67
CA ASP A 300 -37.26 0.88 9.93
C ASP A 300 -36.04 1.40 10.73
N PRO A 301 -36.24 1.94 11.95
CA PRO A 301 -35.14 2.41 12.78
C PRO A 301 -34.12 1.32 13.13
N ALA A 302 -34.47 0.03 13.05
CA ALA A 302 -33.54 -1.07 13.29
C ALA A 302 -32.38 -1.11 12.28
N LEU A 303 -32.60 -0.70 11.02
CA LEU A 303 -31.51 -0.61 10.03
C LEU A 303 -30.55 0.53 10.39
N GLY A 304 -31.10 1.68 10.81
CA GLY A 304 -30.31 2.79 11.33
C GLY A 304 -29.47 2.37 12.53
N ALA A 305 -30.07 1.65 13.50
CA ALA A 305 -29.36 1.15 14.67
C ALA A 305 -28.24 0.15 14.31
N MET A 306 -28.42 -0.67 13.27
CA MET A 306 -27.38 -1.57 12.77
C MET A 306 -26.19 -0.79 12.18
N ILE A 307 -26.45 0.27 11.43
CA ILE A 307 -25.41 1.17 10.88
C ILE A 307 -24.65 1.88 12.01
N GLU A 308 -25.36 2.43 13.00
CA GLU A 308 -24.71 3.08 14.15
C GLU A 308 -23.86 2.08 14.95
N LYS A 309 -24.31 0.83 15.07
CA LYS A 309 -23.52 -0.23 15.71
C LYS A 309 -22.24 -0.55 14.93
N ASP A 310 -22.32 -0.62 13.60
CA ASP A 310 -21.12 -0.80 12.77
C ASP A 310 -20.14 0.35 12.96
N MET A 311 -20.64 1.59 12.95
CA MET A 311 -19.81 2.78 13.19
C MET A 311 -19.13 2.73 14.56
N ALA A 312 -19.86 2.35 15.61
CA ALA A 312 -19.30 2.22 16.95
C ALA A 312 -18.23 1.11 17.05
N GLU A 313 -18.47 -0.06 16.43
CA GLU A 313 -17.49 -1.15 16.37
C GLU A 313 -16.21 -0.73 15.61
N GLY A 314 -16.37 -0.04 14.47
CA GLY A 314 -15.24 0.51 13.72
C GLY A 314 -14.44 1.52 14.54
N GLN A 315 -15.11 2.50 15.14
CA GLN A 315 -14.46 3.51 15.99
C GLN A 315 -13.71 2.88 17.17
N ALA A 316 -14.31 1.90 17.86
CA ALA A 316 -13.65 1.17 18.95
C ALA A 316 -12.43 0.35 18.48
N ALA A 317 -12.44 -0.11 17.22
CA ALA A 317 -11.32 -0.78 16.58
C ALA A 317 -10.24 0.18 16.04
N GLY A 318 -10.41 1.51 16.19
CA GLY A 318 -9.47 2.53 15.73
C GLY A 318 -9.59 2.88 14.24
N LEU A 319 -10.78 2.69 13.65
CA LEU A 319 -11.07 3.06 12.27
C LEU A 319 -11.13 4.58 12.11
N GLU A 320 -10.30 5.12 11.23
CA GLU A 320 -10.25 6.57 10.93
C GLU A 320 -10.88 6.92 9.57
N GLY A 321 -11.23 5.91 8.77
CA GLY A 321 -11.81 6.09 7.44
C GLY A 321 -12.07 4.78 6.72
N THR A 322 -12.60 4.90 5.51
CA THR A 322 -12.99 3.79 4.63
C THR A 322 -12.26 3.85 3.29
N PRO A 323 -11.98 2.69 2.65
CA PRO A 323 -12.22 1.35 3.15
C PRO A 323 -11.18 0.95 4.22
N THR A 324 -11.61 0.18 5.21
CA THR A 324 -10.71 -0.49 6.15
C THR A 324 -11.11 -1.95 6.27
N VAL A 325 -10.13 -2.85 6.16
CA VAL A 325 -10.34 -4.30 6.16
C VAL A 325 -9.65 -4.92 7.36
N TYR A 326 -10.30 -5.91 7.98
CA TYR A 326 -9.73 -6.75 9.04
C TYR A 326 -9.72 -8.21 8.59
N ILE A 327 -8.66 -8.94 8.89
CA ILE A 327 -8.55 -10.39 8.67
C ILE A 327 -8.41 -11.05 10.04
N ASN A 328 -9.39 -11.89 10.42
CA ASN A 328 -9.48 -12.51 11.74
C ASN A 328 -9.31 -11.49 12.88
N GLY A 329 -9.99 -10.34 12.76
CA GLY A 329 -9.98 -9.27 13.76
C GLY A 329 -8.75 -8.34 13.71
N ARG A 330 -7.73 -8.66 12.92
CA ARG A 330 -6.51 -7.86 12.79
C ARG A 330 -6.60 -6.92 11.60
N LYS A 331 -6.34 -5.62 11.80
CA LYS A 331 -6.41 -4.62 10.74
C LYS A 331 -5.41 -4.97 9.64
N PHE A 332 -5.87 -5.03 8.40
CA PHE A 332 -5.06 -5.36 7.24
C PHE A 332 -4.61 -4.09 6.53
N GLU A 333 -3.30 -3.92 6.43
CA GLU A 333 -2.63 -2.74 5.89
C GLU A 333 -1.72 -3.15 4.71
N PRO A 334 -2.30 -3.50 3.55
CA PRO A 334 -1.53 -3.96 2.40
C PRO A 334 -0.66 -2.86 1.80
N THR A 335 0.54 -3.20 1.32
CA THR A 335 1.47 -2.25 0.69
C THR A 335 1.13 -1.90 -0.75
N SER A 336 0.43 -2.79 -1.45
CA SER A 336 0.04 -2.67 -2.86
C SER A 336 -1.46 -2.37 -3.07
N GLY A 337 -2.17 -1.95 -2.02
CA GLY A 337 -3.63 -1.81 -2.03
C GLY A 337 -4.35 -3.15 -1.87
N PHE A 338 -5.68 -3.13 -1.96
CA PHE A 338 -6.50 -4.34 -1.82
C PHE A 338 -6.53 -5.10 -3.15
N SER A 339 -5.78 -6.20 -3.24
CA SER A 339 -5.77 -7.12 -4.38
C SER A 339 -5.69 -8.57 -3.89
N PRO A 340 -6.12 -9.57 -4.68
CA PRO A 340 -5.97 -10.98 -4.30
C PRO A 340 -4.52 -11.34 -3.92
N GLU A 341 -3.54 -10.78 -4.60
CA GLU A 341 -2.10 -10.99 -4.36
C GLU A 341 -1.66 -10.41 -3.01
N ALA A 342 -2.29 -9.33 -2.54
CA ALA A 342 -2.04 -8.80 -1.21
C ALA A 342 -2.66 -9.69 -0.11
N PHE A 343 -3.85 -10.23 -0.37
CA PHE A 343 -4.59 -11.05 0.61
C PHE A 343 -4.06 -12.48 0.73
N LYS A 344 -3.82 -13.17 -0.39
CA LYS A 344 -3.51 -14.60 -0.43
C LYS A 344 -2.32 -15.01 0.46
N PRO A 345 -1.16 -14.33 0.45
CA PRO A 345 -0.04 -14.69 1.32
C PRO A 345 -0.39 -14.60 2.81
N ILE A 346 -1.31 -13.72 3.17
CA ILE A 346 -1.75 -13.51 4.55
C ILE A 346 -2.79 -14.55 4.95
N ILE A 347 -3.77 -14.81 4.09
CA ILE A 347 -4.79 -15.85 4.30
C ILE A 347 -4.12 -17.23 4.41
N ALA A 348 -3.13 -17.51 3.56
CA ALA A 348 -2.40 -18.78 3.57
C ALA A 348 -1.71 -19.09 4.91
N LYS A 349 -1.34 -18.08 5.72
CA LYS A 349 -0.76 -18.28 7.06
C LYS A 349 -1.72 -18.95 8.04
N TYR A 350 -3.03 -18.86 7.82
CA TYR A 350 -4.06 -19.45 8.69
C TYR A 350 -4.38 -20.90 8.35
N PHE A 351 -3.74 -21.43 7.31
CA PHE A 351 -4.00 -22.77 6.82
C PHE A 351 -2.81 -23.68 7.13
N PRO A 352 -3.06 -24.94 7.54
CA PRO A 352 -1.97 -25.88 7.73
C PRO A 352 -1.19 -26.02 6.42
N LYS A 353 0.14 -25.96 6.50
CA LYS A 353 0.99 -26.38 5.37
C LYS A 353 0.74 -27.88 5.15
N LYS A 354 0.34 -28.25 3.94
CA LYS A 354 0.19 -29.66 3.54
C LYS A 354 1.51 -30.40 3.63
#